data_AF-A0A4U0P357-F1
#
_entry.id   AF-A0A4U0P357-F1
#
_cell.length_a   1.000
_cell.length_b   1.000
_cell.length_c   1.000
_cell.angle_alpha   90.00
_cell.angle_beta   90.00
_cell.angle_gamma   90.00
#
_symmetry.space_group_name_H-M   'P 1'
#
loop_
_entity.id
_entity.type
_entity.pdbx_description
1 polymer ?
#
loop_
_entity_poly.entity_id
_entity_poly.type
_entity_poly.pdbx_seq_one_letter_code
_entity_poly.pdbx_strand_id
1 'polypeptide(L)'
;MTSAASGTYTLIGPDGRAYRSASPGSLGGHRPGKLYGRLDCPSALRAIARGHYVRHRVFFADEDTAVAAGYRPCSVCMPQQYAKWRARRNGFPGQGSPGRESECVISTSGAGDAFCASDPPGDVVTDRSTEGQAVVGEDGLGRCVWAVSHPLNLHYHDTEWGLPVRGEQALFERITLEAFQAGLSWLTILAKRPAFRTAFGGFQPEAVAAYADGDVERLMSDAGIVRNRAKIEAARTNARAVLALREHGGLDRLIWSHQPARTPVPRTVAEVPTSTAESKALAAELRSYGFRFVGPTTSYALMEAIGMVDTHLVGCHRRGSSGQYDD
;
A
#
# COMPACT_ATOMS: atom_id res chain seq x y z
N MET A 1 38.52 6.07 -25.03
CA MET A 1 37.85 7.38 -24.92
C MET A 1 36.56 7.31 -25.72
N THR A 2 35.44 7.02 -25.06
CA THR A 2 34.16 6.74 -25.73
C THR A 2 33.34 8.02 -25.79
N SER A 3 33.04 8.45 -27.02
CA SER A 3 32.27 9.64 -27.38
C SER A 3 30.92 9.69 -26.64
N ALA A 4 30.70 10.74 -25.85
CA ALA A 4 29.43 11.00 -25.16
C ALA A 4 28.43 11.58 -26.17
N ALA A 5 27.28 10.92 -26.31
CA ALA A 5 26.18 11.39 -27.15
C ALA A 5 25.79 12.83 -26.76
N SER A 6 25.87 13.75 -27.73
CA SER A 6 25.49 15.16 -27.59
C SER A 6 23.95 15.32 -27.54
N GLY A 7 23.33 14.85 -26.47
CA GLY A 7 21.93 15.10 -26.17
C GLY A 7 21.79 16.32 -25.25
N THR A 8 20.88 17.24 -25.56
CA THR A 8 20.52 18.31 -24.62
C THR A 8 19.52 17.77 -23.61
N TYR A 9 19.95 17.62 -22.35
CA TYR A 9 19.12 17.13 -21.26
C TYR A 9 18.30 18.25 -20.63
N THR A 10 17.12 17.92 -20.10
CA THR A 10 16.28 18.84 -19.33
C THR A 10 16.46 18.54 -17.85
N LEU A 11 17.20 19.39 -17.15
CA LEU A 11 17.38 19.31 -15.70
C LEU A 11 16.33 20.17 -15.00
N ILE A 12 16.04 19.84 -13.74
CA ILE A 12 15.21 20.63 -12.84
C ILE A 12 16.13 21.23 -11.78
N GLY A 13 16.08 22.56 -11.65
CA GLY A 13 16.78 23.30 -10.60
C GLY A 13 16.09 23.22 -9.24
N PRO A 14 16.71 23.74 -8.17
CA PRO A 14 16.20 23.65 -6.81
C PRO A 14 14.88 24.41 -6.62
N ASP A 15 14.62 25.41 -7.46
CA ASP A 15 13.36 26.17 -7.54
C ASP A 15 12.24 25.43 -8.32
N GLY A 16 12.52 24.21 -8.81
CA GLY A 16 11.61 23.42 -9.61
C GLY A 16 11.53 23.83 -11.09
N ARG A 17 12.31 24.83 -11.53
CA ARG A 17 12.32 25.29 -12.93
C ARG A 17 13.25 24.43 -13.78
N ALA A 18 12.85 24.21 -15.03
CA ALA A 18 13.61 23.40 -15.96
C ALA A 18 14.68 24.24 -16.67
N TYR A 19 15.89 23.70 -16.82
CA TYR A 19 16.96 24.30 -17.63
C TYR A 19 17.64 23.24 -18.52
N ARG A 20 18.27 23.70 -19.61
CA ARG A 20 18.98 22.84 -20.55
C ARG A 20 20.41 22.59 -20.06
N SER A 21 20.88 21.36 -20.21
CA SER A 21 22.26 20.96 -19.87
C SER A 21 22.84 20.05 -20.94
N ALA A 22 24.15 20.13 -21.13
CA ALA A 22 24.91 19.20 -21.98
C ALA A 22 25.12 17.82 -21.31
N SER A 23 24.89 17.72 -20.00
CA SER A 23 25.01 16.49 -19.20
C SER A 23 23.71 16.19 -18.45
N PRO A 24 23.32 14.91 -18.27
CA PRO A 24 22.15 14.52 -17.49
C PRO A 24 22.31 14.76 -15.98
N GLY A 25 23.44 15.26 -15.50
CA GLY A 25 23.72 15.34 -14.06
C GLY A 25 23.96 13.96 -13.44
N SER A 26 23.77 13.85 -12.13
CA SER A 26 24.02 12.60 -11.39
C SER A 26 22.78 11.73 -11.18
N LEU A 27 21.58 12.30 -11.35
CA LEU A 27 20.31 11.63 -11.02
C LEU A 27 19.26 11.79 -12.11
N GLY A 28 18.44 10.75 -12.26
CA GLY A 28 17.25 10.77 -13.11
C GLY A 28 15.98 10.83 -12.26
N GLY A 29 14.88 11.26 -12.85
CA GLY A 29 13.60 11.33 -12.17
C GLY A 29 12.39 11.19 -13.08
N HIS A 30 11.23 11.11 -12.44
CA HIS A 30 9.92 11.04 -13.10
C HIS A 30 9.05 12.20 -12.60
N ARG A 31 8.70 13.11 -13.51
CA ARG A 31 8.00 14.36 -13.17
C ARG A 31 6.61 14.15 -12.55
N PRO A 32 5.70 13.33 -13.10
CA PRO A 32 4.39 13.08 -12.50
C PRO A 32 4.46 12.42 -11.12
N GLY A 33 5.41 11.49 -10.95
CA GLY A 33 5.57 10.73 -9.69
C GLY A 33 6.42 11.45 -8.65
N LYS A 34 6.95 12.64 -8.98
CA LYS A 34 7.87 13.43 -8.14
C LYS A 34 8.94 12.55 -7.49
N LEU A 35 9.59 11.68 -8.27
CA LEU A 35 10.65 10.78 -7.78
C LEU A 35 11.99 11.07 -8.44
N TYR A 36 13.09 10.93 -7.69
CA TYR A 36 14.46 10.90 -8.21
C TYR A 36 15.18 9.60 -7.83
N GLY A 37 16.20 9.22 -8.57
CA GLY A 37 17.00 8.04 -8.32
C GLY A 37 18.23 7.99 -9.21
N ARG A 38 19.06 6.96 -9.02
CA ARG A 38 20.25 6.76 -9.83
C ARG A 38 19.89 6.57 -11.31
N LEU A 39 20.77 7.04 -12.19
CA LEU A 39 20.60 6.92 -13.64
C LEU A 39 20.52 5.45 -14.12
N ASP A 40 21.15 4.53 -13.37
CA ASP A 40 21.19 3.09 -13.60
C ASP A 40 20.08 2.30 -12.89
N CYS A 41 19.07 2.98 -12.33
CA CYS A 41 18.02 2.32 -11.55
C CYS A 41 17.29 1.23 -12.38
N PRO A 42 17.28 -0.04 -11.94
CA PRO A 42 16.66 -1.14 -12.70
C PRO A 42 15.16 -0.94 -12.95
N SER A 43 14.45 -0.27 -12.03
CA SER A 43 13.04 0.08 -12.23
C SER A 43 12.85 1.15 -13.31
N ALA A 44 13.75 2.13 -13.37
CA ALA A 44 13.70 3.20 -14.38
C ALA A 44 14.06 2.65 -15.76
N LEU A 45 15.11 1.83 -15.87
CA LEU A 45 15.52 1.21 -17.13
C LEU A 45 14.41 0.32 -17.72
N ARG A 46 13.75 -0.51 -16.89
CA ARG A 46 12.59 -1.31 -17.33
C ARG A 46 11.41 -0.44 -17.78
N ALA A 47 11.16 0.69 -17.12
CA ALA A 47 10.09 1.61 -17.51
C ALA A 47 10.41 2.38 -18.80
N ILE A 48 11.68 2.72 -19.03
CA ILE A 48 12.17 3.35 -20.27
C ILE A 48 12.01 2.39 -21.45
N ALA A 49 12.38 1.11 -21.29
CA ALA A 49 12.25 0.09 -22.33
C ALA A 49 10.79 -0.10 -22.79
N ARG A 50 9.80 0.21 -21.94
CA ARG A 50 8.36 0.15 -22.25
C ARG A 50 7.80 1.45 -22.85
N GLY A 51 8.63 2.45 -23.14
CA GLY A 51 8.25 3.67 -23.89
C GLY A 51 7.46 4.74 -23.13
N HIS A 52 6.80 4.41 -22.01
CA HIS A 52 5.96 5.36 -21.26
C HIS A 52 6.75 6.35 -20.39
N TYR A 53 7.99 5.99 -19.99
CA TYR A 53 8.78 6.77 -19.04
C TYR A 53 9.51 7.97 -19.69
N VAL A 54 9.80 7.89 -20.99
CA VAL A 54 10.68 8.85 -21.69
C VAL A 54 10.10 10.26 -21.73
N ARG A 55 8.78 10.40 -21.95
CA ARG A 55 8.09 11.71 -22.03
C ARG A 55 8.06 12.49 -20.71
N HIS A 56 8.29 11.79 -19.60
CA HIS A 56 8.19 12.34 -18.25
C HIS A 56 9.53 12.30 -17.49
N ARG A 57 10.60 11.90 -18.18
CA ARG A 57 11.94 11.82 -17.61
C ARG A 57 12.50 13.21 -17.40
N VAL A 58 12.95 13.47 -16.18
CA VAL A 58 13.69 14.67 -15.79
C VAL A 58 15.02 14.25 -15.19
N PHE A 59 15.91 15.21 -15.00
CA PHE A 59 17.26 15.00 -14.51
C PHE A 59 17.60 16.03 -13.43
N PHE A 60 18.57 15.72 -12.60
CA PHE A 60 19.04 16.61 -11.53
C PHE A 60 20.56 16.60 -11.48
N ALA A 61 21.14 17.77 -11.17
CA ALA A 61 22.58 17.90 -10.97
C ALA A 61 23.05 17.01 -9.82
N ASP A 62 22.34 17.04 -8.69
CA ASP A 62 22.62 16.34 -7.44
C ASP A 62 21.33 16.05 -6.64
N GLU A 63 21.50 15.36 -5.52
CA GLU A 63 20.40 14.96 -4.62
C GLU A 63 19.75 16.18 -3.93
N ASP A 64 20.54 17.15 -3.48
CA ASP A 64 20.03 18.34 -2.78
C ASP A 64 19.09 19.14 -3.69
N THR A 65 19.45 19.28 -4.96
CA THR A 65 18.61 19.92 -5.98
C THR A 65 17.28 19.18 -6.17
N ALA A 66 17.31 17.84 -6.21
CA ALA A 66 16.10 17.04 -6.38
C ALA A 66 15.16 17.16 -5.17
N VAL A 67 15.71 17.16 -3.96
CA VAL A 67 14.97 17.33 -2.72
C VAL A 67 14.36 18.74 -2.64
N ALA A 68 15.13 19.79 -2.93
CA ALA A 68 14.65 21.17 -2.95
C ALA A 68 13.50 21.37 -3.95
N ALA A 69 13.58 20.71 -5.13
CA ALA A 69 12.53 20.72 -6.14
C ALA A 69 11.26 19.90 -5.77
N GLY A 70 11.23 19.32 -4.57
CA GLY A 70 10.10 18.56 -4.03
C GLY A 70 9.98 17.14 -4.57
N TYR A 71 11.09 16.53 -5.00
CA TYR A 71 11.11 15.13 -5.42
C TYR A 71 11.55 14.23 -4.26
N ARG A 72 10.97 13.03 -4.19
CA ARG A 72 11.34 12.00 -3.21
C ARG A 72 12.34 11.00 -3.80
N PRO A 73 13.22 10.42 -2.98
CA PRO A 73 14.12 9.35 -3.41
C PRO A 73 13.35 8.09 -3.85
N CYS A 74 13.95 7.36 -4.78
CA CYS A 74 13.44 6.09 -5.28
C CYS A 74 13.68 4.99 -4.25
N SER A 75 12.61 4.29 -3.84
CA SER A 75 12.69 3.19 -2.87
C SER A 75 13.48 1.98 -3.37
N VAL A 76 13.68 1.83 -4.68
CA VAL A 76 14.40 0.70 -5.29
C VAL A 76 15.90 0.93 -5.27
N CYS A 77 16.39 2.05 -5.82
CA CYS A 77 17.82 2.30 -5.93
C CYS A 77 18.39 3.18 -4.80
N MET A 78 17.56 3.81 -3.97
CA MET A 78 18.00 4.66 -2.85
C MET A 78 17.22 4.33 -1.56
N PRO A 79 17.27 3.07 -1.07
CA PRO A 79 16.44 2.61 0.05
C PRO A 79 16.70 3.37 1.35
N GLN A 80 17.96 3.70 1.66
CA GLN A 80 18.32 4.44 2.88
C GLN A 80 17.79 5.88 2.85
N GLN A 81 17.96 6.58 1.73
CA GLN A 81 17.44 7.94 1.53
C GLN A 81 15.90 7.93 1.58
N TYR A 82 15.27 6.92 1.00
CA TYR A 82 13.82 6.73 1.08
C TYR A 82 13.32 6.50 2.50
N ALA A 83 14.01 5.70 3.30
CA ALA A 83 13.69 5.53 4.72
C ALA A 83 13.78 6.87 5.48
N LYS A 84 14.86 7.64 5.29
CA LYS A 84 15.04 8.98 5.90
C LYS A 84 13.94 9.95 5.47
N TRP A 85 13.62 10.01 4.19
CA TRP A 85 12.54 10.85 3.66
C TRP A 85 11.19 10.45 4.26
N ARG A 86 10.89 9.15 4.38
CA ARG A 86 9.65 8.63 4.96
C ARG A 86 9.54 8.98 6.45
N ALA A 87 10.64 8.89 7.20
CA ALA A 87 10.70 9.25 8.62
C ALA A 87 10.40 10.74 8.83
N ARG A 88 10.98 11.64 8.01
CA ARG A 88 10.70 13.09 8.05
C ARG A 88 9.24 13.44 7.75
N ARG A 89 8.55 12.63 6.93
CA ARG A 89 7.17 12.88 6.49
C ARG A 89 6.08 12.40 7.46
N ASN A 90 6.42 11.47 8.36
CA ASN A 90 5.49 10.81 9.28
C ASN A 90 5.65 11.28 10.73
N GLY A 91 6.18 12.50 10.98
CA GLY A 91 6.60 12.95 12.30
C GLY A 91 5.59 12.72 13.44
N PHE A 92 5.99 11.92 14.42
CA PHE A 92 5.54 12.00 15.82
C PHE A 92 6.19 13.26 16.47
N PRO A 93 5.55 13.93 17.43
CA PRO A 93 5.94 15.29 17.84
C PRO A 93 7.15 15.28 18.77
N GLY A 94 8.09 16.18 18.53
CA GLY A 94 9.23 16.36 19.42
C GLY A 94 10.43 16.98 18.72
N GLN A 95 10.30 18.26 18.36
CA GLN A 95 11.34 19.30 18.34
C GLN A 95 10.93 20.38 17.33
N GLY A 96 10.59 21.55 17.87
CA GLY A 96 10.15 22.71 17.11
C GLY A 96 11.26 23.28 16.22
N SER A 97 10.84 23.83 15.08
CA SER A 97 11.62 24.82 14.35
C SER A 97 11.55 26.17 15.09
N PRO A 98 12.59 27.02 15.00
CA PRO A 98 12.76 28.18 15.86
C PRO A 98 11.86 29.34 15.43
N GLY A 99 11.23 30.02 16.39
CA GLY A 99 10.59 31.30 16.13
C GLY A 99 9.39 31.62 17.02
N ARG A 100 9.65 32.09 18.24
CA ARG A 100 9.06 33.25 18.94
C ARG A 100 9.13 33.03 20.44
N GLU A 101 10.01 33.79 21.07
CA GLU A 101 10.09 33.94 22.52
C GLU A 101 8.77 34.50 23.04
N SER A 102 8.18 33.82 24.02
CA SER A 102 7.13 34.34 24.88
C SER A 102 7.27 33.62 26.20
N GLU A 103 7.69 34.37 27.21
CA GLU A 103 7.95 33.96 28.58
C GLU A 103 6.75 33.20 29.17
N CYS A 104 7.01 32.03 29.77
CA CYS A 104 6.13 31.51 30.79
C CYS A 104 6.96 30.82 31.88
N VAL A 105 6.92 31.44 33.05
CA VAL A 105 7.61 31.08 34.28
C VAL A 105 6.96 29.82 34.85
N ILE A 106 7.75 28.76 35.09
CA ILE A 106 7.31 27.61 35.89
C ILE A 106 8.25 27.43 37.08
N SER A 107 7.61 27.57 38.25
CA SER A 107 8.10 27.37 39.60
C SER A 107 8.42 25.90 39.91
N THR A 108 9.40 25.71 40.78
CA THR A 108 9.99 24.45 41.25
C THR A 108 9.16 23.71 42.29
N SER A 109 9.09 22.38 42.14
CA SER A 109 9.01 21.28 43.14
C SER A 109 8.19 20.14 42.50
N GLY A 110 8.50 18.85 42.60
CA GLY A 110 9.38 18.09 43.47
C GLY A 110 9.54 16.66 42.90
N ALA A 111 10.46 15.92 43.49
CA ALA A 111 11.04 14.67 43.02
C ALA A 111 10.08 13.45 43.10
N GLY A 112 10.38 12.42 42.30
CA GLY A 112 9.74 11.11 42.36
C GLY A 112 10.21 10.15 41.27
N ASP A 113 11.36 9.52 41.52
CA ASP A 113 11.80 8.18 41.11
C ASP A 113 12.01 7.84 39.63
N ALA A 114 13.30 7.81 39.28
CA ALA A 114 13.86 7.23 38.07
C ALA A 114 13.77 5.70 38.10
N PHE A 115 13.10 5.13 37.10
CA PHE A 115 13.22 3.70 36.78
C PHE A 115 14.20 3.56 35.61
N CYS A 116 15.40 3.06 35.91
CA CYS A 116 16.38 2.66 34.92
C CYS A 116 15.85 1.43 34.16
N ALA A 117 15.37 1.64 32.93
CA ALA A 117 15.23 0.56 31.97
C ALA A 117 16.64 0.23 31.46
N SER A 118 17.17 -0.89 31.94
CA SER A 118 18.35 -1.58 31.45
C SER A 118 18.32 -1.79 29.94
N ASP A 119 19.50 -1.69 29.32
CA ASP A 119 19.76 -1.94 27.90
C ASP A 119 19.07 -3.21 27.38
N PRO A 120 18.50 -3.20 26.16
CA PRO A 120 18.06 -4.44 25.51
C PRO A 120 19.28 -5.31 25.19
N PRO A 121 19.21 -6.64 25.42
CA PRO A 121 20.31 -7.52 25.09
C PRO A 121 20.47 -7.62 23.57
N GLY A 122 21.72 -7.40 23.16
CA GLY A 122 22.44 -8.05 22.06
C GLY A 122 21.69 -8.42 20.78
N ASP A 123 22.11 -7.79 19.69
CA ASP A 123 22.08 -8.25 18.31
C ASP A 123 21.63 -9.72 18.12
N VAL A 124 20.35 -9.89 17.78
CA VAL A 124 19.91 -11.10 17.08
C VAL A 124 20.57 -11.04 15.71
N VAL A 125 21.57 -11.89 15.51
CA VAL A 125 22.15 -12.20 14.21
C VAL A 125 21.02 -12.67 13.31
N THR A 126 20.47 -11.78 12.47
CA THR A 126 19.64 -12.18 11.34
C THR A 126 20.57 -12.87 10.35
N ASP A 127 20.56 -14.20 10.38
CA ASP A 127 21.17 -15.01 9.35
C ASP A 127 20.67 -14.53 7.97
N ARG A 128 21.61 -14.11 7.12
CA ARG A 128 21.34 -13.53 5.79
C ARG A 128 20.91 -14.60 4.76
N SER A 129 20.26 -15.67 5.20
CA SER A 129 19.84 -16.82 4.39
C SER A 129 18.32 -16.86 4.11
N THR A 130 17.52 -15.98 4.73
CA THR A 130 16.03 -16.05 4.77
C THR A 130 15.30 -14.93 4.00
N GLU A 131 15.92 -14.30 2.99
CA GLU A 131 15.29 -13.18 2.26
C GLU A 131 13.92 -13.57 1.68
N GLY A 132 12.84 -13.10 2.32
CA GLY A 132 11.46 -13.27 1.86
C GLY A 132 10.74 -14.54 2.31
N GLN A 133 11.34 -15.39 3.15
CA GLN A 133 10.67 -16.58 3.72
C GLN A 133 9.83 -16.26 4.96
N ALA A 134 9.03 -17.22 5.44
CA ALA A 134 8.27 -17.04 6.68
C ALA A 134 9.21 -16.77 7.87
N VAL A 135 8.83 -15.84 8.73
CA VAL A 135 9.58 -15.44 9.93
C VAL A 135 8.98 -16.14 11.14
N VAL A 136 9.81 -16.83 11.92
CA VAL A 136 9.40 -17.50 13.17
C VAL A 136 9.41 -16.49 14.30
N GLY A 137 8.25 -16.32 14.97
CA GLY A 137 8.12 -15.45 16.14
C GLY A 137 8.63 -16.09 17.43
N GLU A 138 8.66 -15.32 18.51
CA GLU A 138 9.02 -15.80 19.86
C GLU A 138 8.08 -16.90 20.38
N ASP A 139 6.86 -16.96 19.85
CA ASP A 139 5.86 -17.99 20.11
C ASP A 139 6.10 -19.30 19.32
N GLY A 140 7.19 -19.37 18.54
CA GLY A 140 7.52 -20.52 17.70
C GLY A 140 6.69 -20.63 16.41
N LEU A 141 5.78 -19.68 16.14
CA LEU A 141 4.92 -19.72 14.96
C LEU A 141 5.56 -18.97 13.79
N GLY A 142 5.67 -19.66 12.64
CA GLY A 142 6.08 -19.04 11.38
C GLY A 142 4.97 -18.16 10.79
N ARG A 143 5.33 -16.99 10.25
CA ARG A 143 4.40 -16.01 9.68
C ARG A 143 4.95 -15.34 8.42
N CYS A 144 4.05 -14.89 7.54
CA CYS A 144 4.45 -14.13 6.35
C CYS A 144 5.21 -12.86 6.73
N VAL A 145 6.26 -12.50 5.97
CA VAL A 145 7.15 -11.35 6.27
C VAL A 145 6.39 -10.04 6.47
N TRP A 146 5.34 -9.81 5.67
CA TRP A 146 4.56 -8.57 5.77
C TRP A 146 3.75 -8.49 7.08
N ALA A 147 3.38 -9.63 7.66
CA ALA A 147 2.53 -9.70 8.86
C ALA A 147 3.28 -9.21 10.11
N VAL A 148 4.56 -9.57 10.25
CA VAL A 148 5.37 -9.28 11.44
C VAL A 148 5.85 -7.81 11.53
N SER A 149 5.54 -6.99 10.53
CA SER A 149 5.96 -5.59 10.48
C SER A 149 5.25 -4.66 11.47
N HIS A 150 4.07 -5.05 11.97
CA HIS A 150 3.25 -4.24 12.87
C HIS A 150 2.21 -5.11 13.61
N PRO A 151 1.90 -4.86 14.90
CA PRO A 151 0.92 -5.67 15.67
C PRO A 151 -0.46 -5.78 15.01
N LEU A 152 -0.94 -4.71 14.37
CA LEU A 152 -2.20 -4.72 13.65
C LEU A 152 -2.18 -5.65 12.41
N ASN A 153 -1.07 -5.69 11.68
CA ASN A 153 -0.92 -6.62 10.54
C ASN A 153 -0.82 -8.06 11.05
N LEU A 154 -0.10 -8.28 12.15
CA LEU A 154 0.05 -9.57 12.80
C LEU A 154 -1.33 -10.14 13.21
N HIS A 155 -2.13 -9.34 13.93
CA HIS A 155 -3.47 -9.76 14.33
C HIS A 155 -4.37 -10.06 13.13
N TYR A 156 -4.38 -9.20 12.12
CA TYR A 156 -5.16 -9.41 10.89
C TYR A 156 -4.74 -10.68 10.14
N HIS A 157 -3.43 -10.93 10.02
CA HIS A 157 -2.91 -12.14 9.41
C HIS A 157 -3.35 -13.40 10.16
N ASP A 158 -3.20 -13.41 11.49
CA ASP A 158 -3.45 -14.62 12.29
C ASP A 158 -4.94 -14.95 12.45
N THR A 159 -5.82 -13.95 12.32
CA THR A 159 -7.24 -14.09 12.68
C THR A 159 -8.23 -13.84 11.55
N GLU A 160 -7.82 -13.22 10.44
CA GLU A 160 -8.75 -12.83 9.36
C GLU A 160 -8.25 -13.17 7.96
N TRP A 161 -7.00 -12.85 7.63
CA TRP A 161 -6.51 -12.96 6.25
C TRP A 161 -6.39 -14.43 5.83
N GLY A 162 -6.83 -14.73 4.61
CA GLY A 162 -6.84 -16.10 4.10
C GLY A 162 -7.93 -16.99 4.69
N LEU A 163 -8.81 -16.48 5.56
CA LEU A 163 -10.00 -17.23 6.01
C LEU A 163 -11.21 -16.98 5.10
N PRO A 164 -12.06 -17.99 4.83
CA PRO A 164 -13.24 -17.86 3.99
C PRO A 164 -14.19 -16.76 4.49
N VAL A 165 -14.39 -15.74 3.66
CA VAL A 165 -15.42 -14.72 3.88
C VAL A 165 -16.57 -14.96 2.90
N ARG A 166 -17.77 -15.12 3.46
CA ARG A 166 -19.02 -15.28 2.71
C ARG A 166 -20.02 -14.19 3.10
N GLY A 167 -21.02 -14.00 2.25
CA GLY A 167 -22.11 -13.05 2.47
C GLY A 167 -21.86 -11.70 1.80
N GLU A 168 -22.94 -11.12 1.29
CA GLU A 168 -22.91 -9.93 0.44
C GLU A 168 -22.28 -8.71 1.11
N GLN A 169 -22.70 -8.38 2.33
CA GLN A 169 -22.19 -7.23 3.08
C GLN A 169 -20.69 -7.36 3.39
N ALA A 170 -20.26 -8.54 3.84
CA ALA A 170 -18.87 -8.80 4.20
C ALA A 170 -17.96 -8.71 2.97
N LEU A 171 -18.39 -9.26 1.83
CA LEU A 171 -17.66 -9.19 0.57
C LEU A 171 -17.64 -7.76 0.00
N PHE A 172 -18.74 -7.02 0.14
CA PHE A 172 -18.79 -5.61 -0.27
C PHE A 172 -17.85 -4.73 0.56
N GLU A 173 -17.76 -4.96 1.88
CA GLU A 173 -16.75 -4.32 2.74
C GLU A 173 -15.34 -4.62 2.20
N ARG A 174 -15.01 -5.90 1.95
CA ARG A 174 -13.67 -6.29 1.47
C ARG A 174 -13.32 -5.65 0.13
N ILE A 175 -14.18 -5.75 -0.88
CA ILE A 175 -13.96 -5.12 -2.20
C ILE A 175 -13.72 -3.62 -2.06
N THR A 176 -14.50 -2.95 -1.23
CA THR A 176 -14.38 -1.51 -1.04
C THR A 176 -13.03 -1.17 -0.39
N LEU A 177 -12.63 -1.87 0.67
CA LEU A 177 -11.34 -1.65 1.32
C LEU A 177 -10.15 -1.93 0.39
N GLU A 178 -10.21 -2.97 -0.43
CA GLU A 178 -9.19 -3.27 -1.44
C GLU A 178 -9.09 -2.17 -2.51
N ALA A 179 -10.23 -1.61 -2.95
CA ALA A 179 -10.22 -0.42 -3.82
C ALA A 179 -9.56 0.80 -3.15
N PHE A 180 -9.80 0.99 -1.85
CA PHE A 180 -9.16 2.06 -1.08
C PHE A 180 -7.66 1.87 -0.87
N GLN A 181 -7.16 0.63 -0.87
CA GLN A 181 -5.74 0.33 -0.74
C GLN A 181 -4.89 0.82 -1.91
N ALA A 182 -5.42 0.95 -3.14
CA ALA A 182 -4.61 1.32 -4.31
C ALA A 182 -3.78 2.61 -4.08
N GLY A 183 -2.45 2.48 -4.09
CA GLY A 183 -1.49 3.56 -3.85
C GLY A 183 -1.08 3.79 -2.39
N LEU A 184 -1.54 2.94 -1.46
CA LEU A 184 -1.27 3.01 -0.02
C LEU A 184 -0.81 1.65 0.52
N SER A 185 -0.29 1.63 1.75
CA SER A 185 -0.06 0.36 2.46
C SER A 185 -1.39 -0.21 2.97
N TRP A 186 -1.50 -1.54 3.03
CA TRP A 186 -2.67 -2.19 3.65
C TRP A 186 -2.85 -1.78 5.12
N LEU A 187 -1.74 -1.65 5.88
CA LEU A 187 -1.76 -1.14 7.26
C LEU A 187 -2.52 0.20 7.38
N THR A 188 -2.40 1.10 6.40
CA THR A 188 -3.13 2.37 6.41
C THR A 188 -4.64 2.16 6.34
N ILE A 189 -5.09 1.19 5.54
CA ILE A 189 -6.51 0.86 5.39
C ILE A 189 -7.01 0.14 6.63
N LEU A 190 -6.26 -0.85 7.11
CA LEU A 190 -6.61 -1.64 8.28
C LEU A 190 -6.75 -0.77 9.54
N ALA A 191 -5.83 0.18 9.76
CA ALA A 191 -5.90 1.13 10.88
C ALA A 191 -7.12 2.05 10.80
N LYS A 192 -7.59 2.35 9.57
CA LYS A 192 -8.76 3.20 9.32
C LYS A 192 -10.07 2.39 9.22
N ARG A 193 -10.02 1.06 9.26
CA ARG A 193 -11.18 0.20 9.01
C ARG A 193 -12.37 0.47 9.94
N PRO A 194 -12.20 0.74 11.26
CA PRO A 194 -13.32 1.15 12.11
C PRO A 194 -13.98 2.45 11.63
N ALA A 195 -13.19 3.46 11.24
CA ALA A 195 -13.71 4.71 10.70
C ALA A 195 -14.42 4.49 9.35
N PHE A 196 -13.88 3.64 8.47
CA PHE A 196 -14.54 3.24 7.23
C PHE A 196 -15.90 2.59 7.49
N ARG A 197 -16.01 1.68 8.46
CA ARG A 197 -17.29 1.06 8.83
C ARG A 197 -18.31 2.10 9.28
N THR A 198 -17.93 3.04 10.14
CA THR A 198 -18.84 4.14 10.53
C THR A 198 -19.22 5.01 9.33
N ALA A 199 -18.24 5.43 8.55
CA ALA A 199 -18.41 6.35 7.42
C ALA A 199 -19.31 5.77 6.31
N PHE A 200 -19.24 4.46 6.08
CA PHE A 200 -20.01 3.73 5.07
C PHE A 200 -21.19 2.95 5.65
N GLY A 201 -21.72 3.33 6.82
CA GLY A 201 -22.95 2.73 7.37
C GLY A 201 -22.86 1.22 7.59
N GLY A 202 -21.73 0.75 8.13
CA GLY A 202 -21.43 -0.67 8.30
C GLY A 202 -21.24 -1.43 6.99
N PHE A 203 -21.05 -0.74 5.86
CA PHE A 203 -21.04 -1.32 4.52
C PHE A 203 -22.36 -2.04 4.15
N GLN A 204 -23.51 -1.58 4.65
CA GLN A 204 -24.79 -2.04 4.13
C GLN A 204 -24.97 -1.55 2.67
N PRO A 205 -25.10 -2.44 1.66
CA PRO A 205 -25.18 -2.02 0.27
C PRO A 205 -26.31 -1.03 -0.01
N GLU A 206 -27.48 -1.20 0.60
CA GLU A 206 -28.62 -0.28 0.49
C GLU A 206 -28.27 1.11 0.99
N ALA A 207 -27.64 1.21 2.16
CA ALA A 207 -27.28 2.48 2.77
C ALA A 207 -26.26 3.23 1.90
N VAL A 208 -25.22 2.54 1.43
CA VAL A 208 -24.16 3.16 0.61
C VAL A 208 -24.65 3.49 -0.80
N ALA A 209 -25.53 2.68 -1.39
CA ALA A 209 -26.12 2.95 -2.69
C ALA A 209 -26.99 4.22 -2.71
N ALA A 210 -27.62 4.53 -1.56
CA ALA A 210 -28.47 5.69 -1.35
C ALA A 210 -27.69 7.01 -1.13
N TYR A 211 -26.36 6.96 -0.96
CA TYR A 211 -25.56 8.18 -0.75
C TYR A 211 -25.74 9.21 -1.85
N ALA A 212 -26.10 10.42 -1.46
CA ALA A 212 -26.22 11.56 -2.36
C ALA A 212 -24.87 12.29 -2.49
N ASP A 213 -24.81 13.34 -3.30
CA ASP A 213 -23.56 14.12 -3.45
C ASP A 213 -23.16 14.82 -2.15
N GLY A 214 -24.13 15.19 -1.30
CA GLY A 214 -23.87 15.69 0.05
C GLY A 214 -23.14 14.68 0.95
N ASP A 215 -23.41 13.38 0.80
CA ASP A 215 -22.65 12.33 1.50
C ASP A 215 -21.22 12.23 1.01
N VAL A 216 -21.00 12.39 -0.31
CA VAL A 216 -19.65 12.42 -0.88
C VAL A 216 -18.86 13.60 -0.31
N GLU A 217 -19.45 14.79 -0.22
CA GLU A 217 -18.81 15.96 0.41
C GLU A 217 -18.51 15.71 1.90
N ARG A 218 -19.48 15.18 2.65
CA ARG A 218 -19.29 14.80 4.06
C ARG A 218 -18.11 13.85 4.23
N LEU A 219 -18.02 12.80 3.39
CA LEU A 219 -16.93 11.83 3.41
C LEU A 219 -15.59 12.44 2.96
N MET A 220 -15.60 13.40 2.04
CA MET A 220 -14.41 14.15 1.66
C MET A 220 -13.89 15.07 2.78
N SER A 221 -14.72 15.41 3.76
CA SER A 221 -14.31 16.13 4.97
C SER A 221 -13.87 15.23 6.11
N ASP A 222 -14.12 13.91 6.04
CA ASP A 222 -13.79 12.96 7.11
C ASP A 222 -12.29 12.56 7.07
N ALA A 223 -11.52 13.04 8.06
CA ALA A 223 -10.12 12.70 8.21
C ALA A 223 -9.86 11.27 8.72
N GLY A 224 -10.90 10.60 9.25
CA GLY A 224 -10.88 9.21 9.70
C GLY A 224 -10.65 8.22 8.56
N ILE A 225 -11.12 8.53 7.35
CA ILE A 225 -10.95 7.69 6.15
C ILE A 225 -9.88 8.23 5.19
N VAL A 226 -9.75 7.60 4.02
CA VAL A 226 -8.94 8.10 2.91
C VAL A 226 -9.80 9.02 2.04
N ARG A 227 -9.53 10.33 2.08
CA ARG A 227 -10.27 11.37 1.35
C ARG A 227 -9.93 11.37 -0.14
N ASN A 228 -10.52 10.42 -0.88
CA ASN A 228 -10.38 10.31 -2.32
C ASN A 228 -11.76 10.23 -2.97
N ARG A 229 -12.15 11.32 -3.65
CA ARG A 229 -13.48 11.47 -4.25
C ARG A 229 -13.82 10.32 -5.21
N ALA A 230 -12.90 9.98 -6.11
CA ALA A 230 -13.14 8.94 -7.10
C ALA A 230 -13.39 7.56 -6.46
N LYS A 231 -12.72 7.25 -5.35
CA LYS A 231 -12.91 6.00 -4.60
C LYS A 231 -14.17 5.99 -3.75
N ILE A 232 -14.54 7.14 -3.17
CA ILE A 232 -15.83 7.31 -2.46
C ILE A 232 -17.01 7.14 -3.42
N GLU A 233 -16.96 7.81 -4.58
CA GLU A 233 -17.96 7.64 -5.63
C GLU A 233 -17.99 6.20 -6.16
N ALA A 234 -16.84 5.55 -6.27
CA ALA A 234 -16.77 4.14 -6.65
C ALA A 234 -17.44 3.24 -5.62
N ALA A 235 -17.27 3.47 -4.31
CA ALA A 235 -17.98 2.70 -3.28
C ALA A 235 -19.50 2.81 -3.44
N ARG A 236 -20.02 4.03 -3.70
CA ARG A 236 -21.45 4.26 -4.04
C ARG A 236 -21.86 3.51 -5.31
N THR A 237 -21.09 3.60 -6.39
CA THR A 237 -21.38 2.87 -7.64
C THR A 237 -21.37 1.37 -7.43
N ASN A 238 -20.39 0.85 -6.70
CA ASN A 238 -20.23 -0.57 -6.40
C ASN A 238 -21.38 -1.07 -5.54
N ALA A 239 -21.85 -0.31 -4.56
CA ALA A 239 -23.03 -0.66 -3.77
C ALA A 239 -24.28 -0.85 -4.64
N ARG A 240 -24.50 0.04 -5.61
CA ARG A 240 -25.61 -0.10 -6.59
C ARG A 240 -25.44 -1.35 -7.46
N ALA A 241 -24.22 -1.64 -7.90
CA ALA A 241 -23.91 -2.85 -8.65
C ALA A 241 -24.15 -4.13 -7.84
N VAL A 242 -23.82 -4.14 -6.54
CA VAL A 242 -24.13 -5.23 -5.62
C VAL A 242 -25.64 -5.49 -5.57
N LEU A 243 -26.45 -4.44 -5.40
CA LEU A 243 -27.91 -4.56 -5.37
C LEU A 243 -28.47 -5.13 -6.67
N ALA A 244 -28.01 -4.63 -7.83
CA ALA A 244 -28.43 -5.11 -9.14
C ALA A 244 -28.04 -6.59 -9.36
N LEU A 245 -26.88 -7.01 -8.84
CA LEU A 245 -26.40 -8.38 -8.98
C LEU A 245 -27.27 -9.41 -8.25
N ARG A 246 -28.15 -9.01 -7.33
CA ARG A 246 -29.09 -9.92 -6.65
C ARG A 246 -30.00 -10.67 -7.63
N GLU A 247 -30.38 -10.03 -8.74
CA GLU A 247 -31.16 -10.66 -9.82
C GLU A 247 -30.37 -11.73 -10.59
N HIS A 248 -29.04 -11.72 -10.46
CA HIS A 248 -28.10 -12.64 -11.11
C HIS A 248 -27.44 -13.62 -10.12
N GLY A 249 -28.01 -13.78 -8.93
CA GLY A 249 -27.53 -14.72 -7.91
C GLY A 249 -26.60 -14.12 -6.85
N GLY A 250 -26.34 -12.82 -6.90
CA GLY A 250 -25.68 -12.06 -5.85
C GLY A 250 -24.16 -12.10 -5.85
N LEU A 251 -23.57 -11.21 -5.04
CA LEU A 251 -22.13 -10.97 -4.97
C LEU A 251 -21.32 -12.19 -4.52
N ASP A 252 -21.82 -12.93 -3.53
CA ASP A 252 -21.12 -14.12 -3.00
C ASP A 252 -20.91 -15.17 -4.09
N ARG A 253 -22.00 -15.51 -4.79
CA ARG A 253 -21.96 -16.50 -5.87
C ARG A 253 -21.05 -16.06 -7.01
N LEU A 254 -21.13 -14.80 -7.44
CA LEU A 254 -20.26 -14.29 -8.50
C LEU A 254 -18.79 -14.37 -8.08
N ILE A 255 -18.42 -13.91 -6.89
CA ILE A 255 -17.01 -13.93 -6.48
C ILE A 255 -16.52 -15.37 -6.39
N TRP A 256 -17.24 -16.22 -5.65
CA TRP A 256 -16.82 -17.59 -5.40
C TRP A 256 -16.89 -18.52 -6.61
N SER A 257 -17.58 -18.16 -7.70
CA SER A 257 -17.47 -18.90 -8.97
C SER A 257 -16.11 -18.77 -9.65
N HIS A 258 -15.25 -17.83 -9.21
CA HIS A 258 -13.87 -17.68 -9.71
C HIS A 258 -12.81 -18.38 -8.85
N GLN A 259 -13.22 -19.24 -7.90
CA GLN A 259 -12.27 -20.01 -7.12
C GLN A 259 -11.42 -20.90 -8.05
N PRO A 260 -10.07 -20.80 -7.99
CA PRO A 260 -9.22 -21.64 -8.82
C PRO A 260 -9.26 -23.09 -8.33
N ALA A 261 -8.98 -24.03 -9.23
CA ALA A 261 -8.87 -25.44 -8.87
C ALA A 261 -7.66 -25.76 -7.97
N ARG A 262 -6.66 -24.87 -7.94
CA ARG A 262 -5.46 -25.00 -7.12
C ARG A 262 -4.94 -23.63 -6.69
N THR A 263 -4.26 -23.59 -5.56
CA THR A 263 -3.58 -22.40 -5.04
C THR A 263 -2.07 -22.48 -5.26
N PRO A 264 -1.33 -21.36 -5.40
CA PRO A 264 0.13 -21.39 -5.38
C PRO A 264 0.69 -21.93 -4.06
N VAL A 265 1.93 -22.42 -4.10
CA VAL A 265 2.67 -22.93 -2.93
C VAL A 265 3.97 -22.11 -2.75
N PRO A 266 3.86 -20.82 -2.39
CA PRO A 266 5.01 -19.93 -2.37
C PRO A 266 5.91 -20.22 -1.16
N ARG A 267 7.22 -20.39 -1.38
CA ARG A 267 8.22 -20.44 -0.30
C ARG A 267 8.69 -19.05 0.11
N THR A 268 8.70 -18.12 -0.85
CA THR A 268 9.13 -16.75 -0.65
C THR A 268 8.07 -15.75 -1.12
N VAL A 269 8.08 -14.52 -0.58
CA VAL A 269 7.19 -13.43 -1.02
C VAL A 269 7.32 -13.15 -2.52
N ALA A 270 8.50 -13.35 -3.11
CA ALA A 270 8.74 -13.14 -4.53
C ALA A 270 7.98 -14.12 -5.45
N GLU A 271 7.58 -15.28 -4.91
CA GLU A 271 6.79 -16.29 -5.64
C GLU A 271 5.28 -15.99 -5.61
N VAL A 272 4.83 -15.06 -4.75
CA VAL A 272 3.41 -14.68 -4.67
C VAL A 272 3.05 -13.84 -5.91
N PRO A 273 2.12 -14.30 -6.76
CA PRO A 273 1.74 -13.55 -7.95
C PRO A 273 0.96 -12.29 -7.55
N THR A 274 0.95 -11.29 -8.43
CA THR A 274 0.17 -10.06 -8.24
C THR A 274 -1.14 -10.05 -9.03
N SER A 275 -1.38 -11.08 -9.84
CA SER A 275 -2.62 -11.36 -10.57
C SER A 275 -2.57 -12.77 -11.15
N THR A 276 -3.73 -13.39 -11.38
CA THR A 276 -3.86 -14.70 -12.05
C THR A 276 -4.84 -14.63 -13.22
N ALA A 277 -5.11 -15.75 -13.89
CA ALA A 277 -6.15 -15.80 -14.91
C ALA A 277 -7.55 -15.58 -14.29
N GLU A 278 -7.77 -16.20 -13.14
CA GLU A 278 -9.01 -16.12 -12.36
C GLU A 278 -9.23 -14.71 -11.82
N SER A 279 -8.19 -14.05 -11.30
CA SER A 279 -8.32 -12.67 -10.84
C SER A 279 -8.61 -11.69 -11.98
N LYS A 280 -8.10 -11.96 -13.19
CA LYS A 280 -8.44 -11.19 -14.39
C LYS A 280 -9.89 -11.43 -14.83
N ALA A 281 -10.37 -12.67 -14.77
CA ALA A 281 -11.74 -13.05 -15.08
C ALA A 281 -12.73 -12.41 -14.09
N LEU A 282 -12.49 -12.56 -12.78
CA LEU A 282 -13.27 -11.91 -11.73
C LEU A 282 -13.32 -10.39 -11.91
N ALA A 283 -12.16 -9.77 -12.16
CA ALA A 283 -12.08 -8.34 -12.42
C ALA A 283 -12.90 -7.92 -13.64
N ALA A 284 -12.90 -8.71 -14.72
CA ALA A 284 -13.66 -8.45 -15.93
C ALA A 284 -15.17 -8.57 -15.69
N GLU A 285 -15.59 -9.60 -14.97
CA GLU A 285 -17.01 -9.83 -14.67
C GLU A 285 -17.57 -8.79 -13.70
N LEU A 286 -16.85 -8.45 -12.64
CA LEU A 286 -17.25 -7.34 -11.76
C LEU A 286 -17.42 -6.03 -12.56
N ARG A 287 -16.51 -5.74 -13.51
CA ARG A 287 -16.65 -4.56 -14.38
C ARG A 287 -17.87 -4.64 -15.30
N SER A 288 -18.26 -5.82 -15.80
CA SER A 288 -19.48 -5.93 -16.62
C SER A 288 -20.75 -5.64 -15.83
N TYR A 289 -20.74 -5.83 -14.52
CA TYR A 289 -21.82 -5.39 -13.61
C TYR A 289 -21.67 -3.94 -13.11
N GLY A 290 -20.69 -3.19 -13.62
CA GLY A 290 -20.52 -1.76 -13.31
C GLY A 290 -19.64 -1.46 -12.10
N PHE A 291 -18.97 -2.45 -11.51
CA PHE A 291 -18.01 -2.19 -10.44
C PHE A 291 -16.80 -1.37 -10.94
N ARG A 292 -16.32 -0.48 -10.08
CA ARG A 292 -15.17 0.41 -10.28
C ARG A 292 -14.06 0.07 -9.30
N PHE A 293 -12.82 0.37 -9.69
CA PHE A 293 -11.60 0.08 -8.90
C PHE A 293 -11.38 -1.41 -8.56
N VAL A 294 -11.89 -2.31 -9.40
CA VAL A 294 -11.75 -3.77 -9.29
C VAL A 294 -10.81 -4.32 -10.37
N GLY A 295 -9.58 -3.82 -10.41
CA GLY A 295 -8.57 -4.29 -11.38
C GLY A 295 -8.04 -5.68 -11.02
N PRO A 296 -7.35 -6.40 -11.94
CA PRO A 296 -6.88 -7.77 -11.69
C PRO A 296 -6.02 -7.94 -10.42
N THR A 297 -5.20 -6.95 -10.07
CA THR A 297 -4.42 -6.96 -8.83
C THR A 297 -5.28 -6.76 -7.59
N THR A 298 -6.26 -5.85 -7.64
CA THR A 298 -7.22 -5.63 -6.56
C THR A 298 -8.10 -6.87 -6.35
N SER A 299 -8.53 -7.51 -7.44
CA SER A 299 -9.27 -8.76 -7.39
C SER A 299 -8.43 -9.91 -6.84
N TYR A 300 -7.13 -9.99 -7.16
CA TYR A 300 -6.27 -11.02 -6.58
C TYR A 300 -6.06 -10.81 -5.08
N ALA A 301 -5.79 -9.57 -4.65
CA ALA A 301 -5.69 -9.22 -3.23
C ALA A 301 -6.98 -9.56 -2.47
N LEU A 302 -8.15 -9.31 -3.07
CA LEU A 302 -9.44 -9.75 -2.53
C LEU A 302 -9.49 -11.27 -2.37
N MET A 303 -9.14 -12.03 -3.41
CA MET A 303 -9.16 -13.50 -3.38
C MET A 303 -8.27 -14.06 -2.26
N GLU A 304 -7.09 -13.47 -2.05
CA GLU A 304 -6.21 -13.80 -0.93
C GLU A 304 -6.87 -13.44 0.41
N ALA A 305 -7.38 -12.21 0.54
CA ALA A 305 -7.96 -11.71 1.78
C ALA A 305 -9.18 -12.50 2.26
N ILE A 306 -9.97 -13.05 1.34
CA ILE A 306 -11.18 -13.83 1.66
C ILE A 306 -10.95 -15.34 1.69
N GLY A 307 -9.69 -15.80 1.65
CA GLY A 307 -9.37 -17.23 1.75
C GLY A 307 -9.72 -18.06 0.52
N MET A 308 -10.03 -17.41 -0.61
CA MET A 308 -10.23 -18.11 -1.87
C MET A 308 -8.91 -18.60 -2.45
N VAL A 309 -7.82 -17.86 -2.26
CA VAL A 309 -6.47 -18.27 -2.66
C VAL A 309 -5.59 -18.24 -1.42
N ASP A 310 -4.91 -19.35 -1.16
CA ASP A 310 -3.95 -19.43 -0.06
C ASP A 310 -2.54 -19.08 -0.54
N THR A 311 -2.08 -17.90 -0.15
CA THR A 311 -0.72 -17.41 -0.40
C THR A 311 0.08 -17.27 0.89
N HIS A 312 -0.37 -17.89 1.99
CA HIS A 312 0.51 -18.09 3.13
C HIS A 312 1.76 -18.85 2.67
N LEU A 313 2.93 -18.36 3.07
CA LEU A 313 4.19 -19.00 2.71
C LEU A 313 4.25 -20.41 3.31
N VAL A 314 4.98 -21.33 2.68
CA VAL A 314 5.09 -22.74 3.12
C VAL A 314 5.45 -22.88 4.62
N GLY A 315 6.28 -21.98 5.17
CA GLY A 315 6.64 -21.97 6.59
C GLY A 315 5.65 -21.24 7.52
N CYS A 316 4.50 -20.79 7.02
CA CYS A 316 3.53 -20.02 7.80
C CYS A 316 2.51 -20.94 8.48
N HIS A 317 2.26 -20.74 9.78
CA HIS A 317 1.32 -21.54 10.57
C HIS A 317 -0.15 -21.41 10.13
N ARG A 318 -0.48 -20.38 9.32
CA ARG A 318 -1.81 -20.13 8.78
C ARG A 318 -2.03 -20.76 7.40
N ARG A 319 -1.01 -21.37 6.80
CA ARG A 319 -1.17 -22.10 5.53
C ARG A 319 -2.15 -23.27 5.71
N GLY A 320 -3.01 -23.48 4.72
CA GLY A 320 -4.09 -24.48 4.76
C GLY A 320 -5.30 -24.05 5.61
N SER A 321 -5.23 -22.95 6.37
CA SER A 321 -6.31 -22.56 7.31
C SER A 321 -7.63 -22.17 6.65
N SER A 322 -7.66 -22.00 5.32
CA SER A 322 -8.89 -21.69 4.59
C SER A 322 -9.82 -22.90 4.43
N GLY A 323 -9.28 -24.12 4.51
CA GLY A 323 -10.02 -25.37 4.26
C GLY A 323 -10.60 -25.49 2.85
N GLN A 324 -10.13 -24.67 1.89
CA GLN A 324 -10.63 -24.66 0.50
C GLN A 324 -9.88 -25.63 -0.42
N TYR A 325 -8.73 -26.12 0.02
CA TYR A 325 -7.84 -26.99 -0.74
C TYR A 325 -7.40 -28.14 0.17
N ASP A 326 -7.32 -29.33 -0.40
CA ASP A 326 -6.67 -30.45 0.26
C ASP A 326 -5.14 -30.19 0.23
N ASP A 327 -4.50 -30.26 1.39
CA ASP A 327 -3.04 -30.12 1.54
C ASP A 327 -2.28 -31.36 1.08
#